data_AF-A0A410FSU2-F1
#
_entry.id   AF-A0A410FSU2-F1
#
_cell.length_a   1.000
_cell.length_b   1.000
_cell.length_c   1.000
_cell.angle_alpha   90.00
_cell.angle_beta   90.00
_cell.angle_gamma   90.00
#
_symmetry.space_group_name_H-M   'P 1'
#
loop_
_entity.id
_entity.type
_entity.pdbx_description
1 polymer ?
#
loop_
_entity_poly.entity_id
_entity_poly.type
_entity_poly.pdbx_seq_one_letter_code
_entity_poly.pdbx_strand_id
1 'polypeptide(L)'
;MNPVSWLVVAVLAVGTLAVVWQRRSQRLVRGLTRVEAAWQELEKALSERVAALEEMHAALERAGYVPEARPRLREAVAALKAAQGPRARAEADLAVESVLHEVYRGLPRERIEAIRSAQNRLAHADEERDIARTHYNDLSLSLALLTRRWLYRSIAGRRGIVPPEPFLLPGDDADYVRRHLGRP
;
A
#
# COMPACT_ATOMS: atom_id res chain seq x y z
N MET A 1 55.99 -5.89 -13.53
CA MET A 1 54.84 -6.54 -12.86
C MET A 1 54.61 -7.89 -13.50
N ASN A 2 54.61 -8.98 -12.73
CA ASN A 2 54.55 -10.33 -13.28
C ASN A 2 53.12 -10.70 -13.70
N PRO A 3 52.94 -11.47 -14.78
CA PRO A 3 51.61 -11.89 -15.26
C PRO A 3 50.83 -12.69 -14.20
N VAL A 4 51.54 -13.42 -13.33
CA VAL A 4 50.97 -14.13 -12.17
C VAL A 4 50.33 -13.16 -11.16
N SER A 5 50.95 -12.01 -10.92
CA SER A 5 50.39 -10.99 -10.02
C SER A 5 49.09 -10.40 -10.56
N TRP A 6 48.99 -10.19 -11.88
CA TRP A 6 47.76 -9.75 -12.53
C TRP A 6 46.64 -10.79 -12.45
N LEU A 7 46.96 -12.08 -12.59
CA LEU A 7 45.98 -13.16 -12.44
C LEU A 7 45.41 -13.21 -11.02
N VAL A 8 46.27 -13.11 -9.99
CA VAL A 8 45.81 -13.10 -8.59
C VAL A 8 44.92 -11.89 -8.31
N VAL A 9 45.30 -10.70 -8.79
CA VAL A 9 44.48 -9.49 -8.67
C VAL A 9 43.14 -9.64 -9.39
N ALA A 10 43.12 -10.22 -10.60
CA ALA A 10 41.90 -10.45 -11.36
C ALA A 10 40.93 -11.41 -10.64
N VAL A 11 41.44 -12.51 -10.06
CA VAL A 11 40.62 -13.45 -9.29
C VAL A 11 40.03 -12.79 -8.04
N LEU A 12 40.81 -12.00 -7.31
CA LEU A 12 40.33 -11.25 -6.15
C LEU A 12 39.30 -10.18 -6.54
N ALA A 13 39.50 -9.48 -7.65
CA ALA A 13 38.56 -8.50 -8.17
C ALA A 13 37.22 -9.16 -8.58
N VAL A 14 37.26 -10.31 -9.26
CA VAL A 14 36.05 -11.06 -9.62
C VAL A 14 35.33 -11.59 -8.38
N GLY A 15 36.07 -12.14 -7.41
CA GLY A 15 35.49 -12.64 -6.17
C GLY A 15 34.78 -11.53 -5.36
N THR A 16 35.42 -10.36 -5.23
CA THR A 16 34.81 -9.20 -4.55
C THR A 16 33.57 -8.70 -5.28
N LEU A 17 33.61 -8.61 -6.62
CA LEU A 17 32.44 -8.25 -7.43
C LEU A 17 31.29 -9.24 -7.27
N ALA A 18 31.57 -10.54 -7.23
CA ALA A 18 30.55 -11.58 -7.01
C ALA A 18 29.88 -11.44 -5.62
N VAL A 19 30.67 -11.21 -4.57
CA VAL A 19 30.15 -10.99 -3.21
C VAL A 19 29.29 -9.73 -3.15
N VAL A 20 29.74 -8.63 -3.77
CA VAL A 20 28.95 -7.38 -3.84
C VAL A 20 27.65 -7.64 -4.58
N TRP A 21 27.69 -8.29 -5.74
CA TRP A 21 26.50 -8.65 -6.51
C TRP A 21 25.51 -9.47 -5.67
N GLN A 22 25.98 -10.51 -5.00
CA GLN A 22 25.16 -11.37 -4.15
C GLN A 22 24.50 -10.59 -3.01
N ARG A 23 25.25 -9.75 -2.28
CA ARG A 23 24.70 -8.92 -1.18
C ARG A 23 23.65 -7.94 -1.68
N ARG A 24 23.88 -7.29 -2.83
CA ARG A 24 22.94 -6.34 -3.43
C ARG A 24 21.67 -7.03 -3.92
N SER A 25 21.83 -8.24 -4.45
CA SER A 25 20.71 -9.07 -4.88
C SER A 25 19.87 -9.56 -3.70
N GLN A 26 20.51 -10.01 -2.61
CA GLN A 26 19.81 -10.36 -1.37
C GLN A 26 19.04 -9.16 -0.79
N ARG A 27 19.57 -7.94 -0.90
CA ARG A 27 18.86 -6.73 -0.46
C ARG A 27 17.59 -6.49 -1.27
N LEU A 28 17.58 -6.73 -2.58
CA LEU A 28 16.37 -6.60 -3.40
C LEU A 28 15.33 -7.66 -3.03
N VAL A 29 15.75 -8.92 -2.89
CA VAL A 29 14.84 -10.02 -2.52
C VAL A 29 14.21 -9.76 -1.15
N ARG A 30 15.01 -9.39 -0.13
CA ARG A 30 14.49 -9.02 1.18
C ARG A 30 13.55 -7.82 1.11
N GLY A 31 13.84 -6.85 0.23
CA GLY A 31 12.97 -5.71 -0.03
C GLY A 31 11.60 -6.16 -0.56
N LEU A 32 11.57 -7.02 -1.56
CA LEU A 32 10.33 -7.60 -2.10
C LEU A 32 9.55 -8.36 -1.04
N THR A 33 10.21 -9.22 -0.26
CA THR A 33 9.53 -9.97 0.81
C THR A 33 8.89 -9.05 1.84
N ARG A 34 9.54 -7.93 2.17
CA ARG A 34 8.96 -6.92 3.08
C ARG A 34 7.78 -6.20 2.46
N VAL A 35 7.86 -5.84 1.18
CA VAL A 35 6.73 -5.22 0.47
C VAL A 35 5.55 -6.18 0.40
N GLU A 36 5.79 -7.47 0.12
CA GLU A 36 4.74 -8.49 0.10
C GLU A 36 4.10 -8.64 1.48
N ALA A 37 4.90 -8.71 2.55
CA ALA A 37 4.38 -8.77 3.91
C ALA A 37 3.52 -7.53 4.25
N ALA A 38 4.00 -6.33 3.93
CA ALA A 38 3.25 -5.09 4.15
C ALA A 38 1.99 -5.01 3.27
N TRP A 39 2.01 -5.61 2.08
CA TRP A 39 0.80 -5.74 1.25
C TRP A 39 -0.24 -6.60 1.95
N GLN A 40 0.15 -7.78 2.45
CA GLN A 40 -0.75 -8.67 3.18
C GLN A 40 -1.32 -8.00 4.45
N GLU A 41 -0.53 -7.21 5.17
CA GLU A 41 -0.99 -6.39 6.29
C GLU A 41 -2.07 -5.38 5.85
N LEU A 42 -1.84 -4.68 4.72
CA LEU A 42 -2.81 -3.75 4.16
C LEU A 42 -4.07 -4.44 3.64
N GLU A 43 -3.95 -5.61 2.99
CA GLU A 43 -5.12 -6.40 2.57
C GLU A 43 -5.99 -6.80 3.77
N LYS A 44 -5.35 -7.21 4.86
CA LYS A 44 -6.04 -7.50 6.12
C LYS A 44 -6.75 -6.25 6.66
N ALA A 45 -6.07 -5.12 6.78
CA ALA A 45 -6.69 -3.88 7.28
C ALA A 45 -7.86 -3.40 6.39
N LEU A 46 -7.73 -3.53 5.06
CA LEU A 46 -8.83 -3.25 4.12
C LEU A 46 -10.01 -4.20 4.31
N SER A 47 -9.76 -5.48 4.59
CA SER A 47 -10.83 -6.44 4.88
C SER A 47 -11.58 -6.11 6.18
N GLU A 48 -10.87 -5.67 7.21
CA GLU A 48 -11.45 -5.21 8.48
C GLU A 48 -12.25 -3.92 8.29
N ARG A 49 -11.74 -2.99 7.49
CA ARG A 49 -12.46 -1.77 7.06
C ARG A 49 -13.76 -2.13 6.32
N VAL A 50 -13.71 -3.06 5.37
CA VAL A 50 -14.91 -3.52 4.64
C VAL A 50 -15.95 -4.11 5.60
N ALA A 51 -15.54 -4.93 6.55
CA ALA A 51 -16.46 -5.46 7.56
C ALA A 51 -17.10 -4.33 8.41
N ALA A 52 -16.31 -3.35 8.85
CA ALA A 52 -16.82 -2.20 9.60
C ALA A 52 -17.78 -1.32 8.76
N LEU A 53 -17.52 -1.16 7.46
CA LEU A 53 -18.40 -0.46 6.52
C LEU A 53 -19.74 -1.18 6.34
N GLU A 54 -19.71 -2.51 6.24
CA GLU A 54 -20.92 -3.34 6.14
C GLU A 54 -21.76 -3.25 7.42
N GLU A 55 -21.14 -3.26 8.60
CA GLU A 55 -21.82 -3.03 9.87
C GLU A 55 -22.42 -1.63 9.98
N MET A 56 -21.69 -0.61 9.55
CA MET A 56 -22.18 0.78 9.48
C MET A 56 -23.38 0.87 8.55
N HIS A 57 -23.32 0.27 7.35
CA HIS A 57 -24.46 0.20 6.44
C HIS A 57 -25.68 -0.45 7.11
N ALA A 58 -25.51 -1.60 7.77
CA ALA A 58 -26.60 -2.29 8.45
C ALA A 58 -27.18 -1.49 9.63
N ALA A 59 -26.38 -0.69 10.32
CA ALA A 59 -26.84 0.21 11.36
C ALA A 59 -27.65 1.39 10.77
N LEU A 60 -27.18 1.99 9.67
CA LEU A 60 -27.91 3.05 8.95
C LEU A 60 -29.22 2.55 8.35
N GLU A 61 -29.26 1.31 7.88
CA GLU A 61 -30.45 0.66 7.35
C GLU A 61 -31.53 0.54 8.43
N ARG A 62 -31.20 -0.08 9.56
CA ARG A 62 -32.11 -0.26 10.71
C ARG A 62 -32.59 1.06 11.30
N ALA A 63 -31.75 2.10 11.28
CA ALA A 63 -32.09 3.42 11.80
C ALA A 63 -32.94 4.26 10.82
N GLY A 64 -33.06 3.84 9.55
CA GLY A 64 -33.73 4.65 8.53
C GLY A 64 -32.96 5.90 8.11
N TYR A 65 -31.66 5.99 8.41
CA TYR A 65 -30.85 7.18 8.11
C TYR A 65 -30.28 7.17 6.69
N VAL A 66 -30.05 8.38 6.16
CA VAL A 66 -29.36 8.67 4.89
C VAL A 66 -29.79 7.77 3.71
N PRO A 67 -31.09 7.66 3.40
CA PRO A 67 -31.62 6.70 2.44
C PRO A 67 -31.02 6.83 1.03
N GLU A 68 -30.61 8.05 0.63
CA GLU A 68 -29.99 8.32 -0.68
C GLU A 68 -28.51 7.94 -0.75
N ALA A 69 -27.78 7.99 0.37
CA ALA A 69 -26.34 7.71 0.42
C ALA A 69 -26.04 6.23 0.72
N ARG A 70 -26.95 5.49 1.37
CA ARG A 70 -26.76 4.05 1.67
C ARG A 70 -26.48 3.20 0.42
N PRO A 71 -27.23 3.32 -0.70
CA PRO A 71 -26.94 2.53 -1.90
C PRO A 71 -25.55 2.83 -2.46
N ARG A 72 -25.14 4.10 -2.48
CA ARG A 72 -23.81 4.52 -2.93
C ARG A 72 -22.71 3.95 -2.04
N LEU A 73 -22.94 3.89 -0.72
CA LEU A 73 -21.97 3.30 0.21
C LEU A 73 -21.79 1.81 -0.09
N ARG A 74 -22.90 1.09 -0.30
CA ARG A 74 -22.88 -0.32 -0.69
C ARG A 74 -22.16 -0.55 -2.02
N GLU A 75 -22.41 0.29 -3.02
CA GLU A 75 -21.76 0.22 -4.33
C GLU A 75 -20.26 0.50 -4.22
N ALA A 76 -19.85 1.52 -3.46
CA ALA A 76 -18.43 1.84 -3.24
C ALA A 76 -17.70 0.70 -2.51
N VAL A 77 -18.33 0.09 -1.50
CA VAL A 77 -17.79 -1.10 -0.81
C VAL A 77 -17.66 -2.27 -1.78
N ALA A 78 -18.66 -2.51 -2.64
CA ALA A 78 -18.59 -3.57 -3.64
C ALA A 78 -17.46 -3.33 -4.65
N ALA A 79 -17.27 -2.08 -5.09
CA ALA A 79 -16.17 -1.69 -5.97
C ALA A 79 -14.81 -1.91 -5.29
N LEU A 80 -14.66 -1.55 -4.02
CA LEU A 80 -13.45 -1.79 -3.24
C LEU A 80 -13.10 -3.29 -3.15
N LYS A 81 -14.11 -4.15 -2.93
CA LYS A 81 -13.94 -5.61 -2.90
C LYS A 81 -13.56 -6.18 -4.27
N ALA A 82 -14.07 -5.60 -5.36
CA ALA A 82 -13.81 -6.06 -6.72
C ALA A 82 -12.49 -5.53 -7.30
N ALA A 83 -11.96 -4.44 -6.76
CA ALA A 83 -10.74 -3.81 -7.26
C ALA A 83 -9.50 -4.73 -7.12
N GLN A 84 -8.74 -4.82 -8.21
CA GLN A 84 -7.56 -5.67 -8.31
C GLN A 84 -6.29 -4.82 -8.38
N GLY A 85 -5.33 -5.16 -7.53
CA GLY A 85 -4.06 -4.46 -7.44
C GLY A 85 -4.11 -3.18 -6.57
N PRO A 86 -2.94 -2.68 -6.15
CA PRO A 86 -2.84 -1.55 -5.22
C PRO A 86 -3.50 -0.26 -5.69
N ARG A 87 -3.32 0.14 -6.96
CA ARG A 87 -3.87 1.42 -7.45
C ARG A 87 -5.38 1.40 -7.61
N ALA A 88 -5.93 0.36 -8.21
CA ALA A 88 -7.39 0.24 -8.35
C ALA A 88 -8.06 0.21 -6.98
N ARG A 89 -7.45 -0.46 -5.99
CA ARG A 89 -7.96 -0.41 -4.61
C ARG A 89 -7.83 0.98 -4.00
N ALA A 90 -6.75 1.72 -4.21
CA ALA A 90 -6.62 3.10 -3.73
C ALA A 90 -7.70 4.04 -4.32
N GLU A 91 -8.03 3.90 -5.60
CA GLU A 91 -9.11 4.66 -6.24
C GLU A 91 -10.48 4.31 -5.66
N ALA A 92 -10.77 3.01 -5.49
CA ALA A 92 -12.03 2.57 -4.88
C ALA A 92 -12.14 2.98 -3.39
N ASP A 93 -11.02 2.95 -2.67
CA ASP A 93 -10.91 3.35 -1.27
C ASP A 93 -11.19 4.85 -1.08
N LEU A 94 -10.73 5.70 -2.00
CA LEU A 94 -11.08 7.13 -2.07
C LEU A 94 -12.58 7.33 -2.35
N ALA A 95 -13.17 6.55 -3.25
CA ALA A 95 -14.61 6.63 -3.53
C ALA A 95 -15.44 6.32 -2.28
N VAL A 96 -15.02 5.34 -1.48
CA VAL A 96 -15.64 5.05 -0.18
C VAL A 96 -15.55 6.26 0.76
N GLU A 97 -14.38 6.90 0.88
CA GLU A 97 -14.21 8.10 1.72
C GLU A 97 -15.13 9.25 1.29
N SER A 98 -15.26 9.47 -0.02
CA SER A 98 -16.17 10.49 -0.56
C SER A 98 -17.62 10.22 -0.14
N VAL A 99 -18.07 8.96 -0.23
CA VAL A 99 -19.44 8.60 0.16
C VAL A 99 -19.62 8.65 1.69
N LEU A 100 -18.63 8.25 2.48
CA LEU A 100 -18.68 8.38 3.94
C LEU A 100 -18.86 9.83 4.38
N HIS A 101 -18.24 10.78 3.67
CA HIS A 101 -18.43 12.20 3.95
C HIS A 101 -19.87 12.66 3.74
N GLU A 102 -20.53 12.18 2.68
CA GLU A 102 -21.96 12.42 2.45
C GLU A 102 -22.83 11.78 3.55
N VAL A 103 -22.53 10.55 3.93
CA VAL A 103 -23.20 9.84 5.02
C VAL A 103 -23.09 10.63 6.32
N TYR A 104 -21.88 11.06 6.70
CA TYR A 104 -21.67 11.80 7.94
C TYR A 104 -22.36 13.16 7.97
N ARG A 105 -22.44 13.85 6.84
CA ARG A 105 -23.19 15.12 6.72
C ARG A 105 -24.70 14.91 6.88
N GLY A 106 -25.22 13.77 6.44
CA GLY A 106 -26.64 13.44 6.54
C GLY A 106 -27.07 12.82 7.88
N LEU A 107 -26.14 12.57 8.80
CA LEU A 107 -26.46 12.01 10.11
C LEU A 107 -27.03 13.08 11.07
N PRO A 108 -28.01 12.72 11.92
CA PRO A 108 -28.47 13.59 12.99
C PRO A 108 -27.35 13.85 14.00
N ARG A 109 -27.40 15.00 14.70
CA ARG A 109 -26.45 15.33 15.78
C ARG A 109 -26.53 14.31 16.92
N GLU A 110 -27.76 13.96 17.33
CA GLU A 110 -28.00 12.90 18.31
C GLU A 110 -28.15 11.57 17.60
N ARG A 111 -27.10 10.74 17.69
CA ARG A 111 -27.05 9.42 17.07
C ARG A 111 -27.46 8.36 18.07
N ILE A 112 -28.20 7.36 17.61
CA ILE A 112 -28.45 6.15 18.39
C ILE A 112 -27.16 5.39 18.66
N GLU A 113 -27.12 4.60 19.73
CA GLU A 113 -25.91 3.90 20.17
C GLU A 113 -25.34 2.96 19.10
N ALA A 114 -26.21 2.29 18.34
CA ALA A 114 -25.81 1.41 17.25
C ALA A 114 -24.96 2.12 16.18
N ILE A 115 -25.31 3.38 15.84
CA ILE A 115 -24.55 4.18 14.87
C ILE A 115 -23.23 4.63 15.46
N ARG A 116 -23.20 5.05 16.74
CA ARG A 116 -21.96 5.48 17.42
C ARG A 116 -20.96 4.34 17.48
N SER A 117 -21.42 3.15 17.89
CA SER A 117 -20.59 1.95 17.94
C SER A 117 -20.01 1.58 16.57
N ALA A 118 -20.84 1.58 15.53
CA ALA A 118 -20.39 1.30 14.16
C ALA A 118 -19.40 2.36 13.64
N GLN A 119 -19.62 3.64 13.94
CA GLN A 119 -18.67 4.71 13.61
C GLN A 119 -17.33 4.55 14.34
N ASN A 120 -17.34 4.19 15.61
CA ASN A 120 -16.10 3.99 16.38
C ASN A 120 -15.30 2.81 15.82
N ARG A 121 -15.99 1.71 15.49
CA ARG A 121 -15.34 0.54 14.86
C ARG A 121 -14.78 0.88 13.48
N LEU A 122 -15.53 1.63 12.67
CA LEU A 122 -15.05 2.10 11.37
C LEU A 122 -13.86 3.04 11.50
N ALA A 123 -13.88 3.98 12.45
CA ALA A 123 -12.76 4.87 12.72
C ALA A 123 -11.49 4.10 13.11
N HIS A 124 -11.63 3.08 13.97
CA HIS A 124 -10.50 2.22 14.32
C HIS A 124 -9.95 1.46 13.10
N ALA A 125 -10.83 0.90 12.25
CA ALA A 125 -10.41 0.22 11.03
C ALA A 125 -9.77 1.18 10.01
N ASP A 126 -10.23 2.43 9.94
CA ASP A 126 -9.62 3.49 9.12
C ASP A 126 -8.21 3.83 9.59
N GLU A 127 -7.99 3.93 10.91
CA GLU A 127 -6.67 4.18 11.50
C GLU A 127 -5.68 3.04 11.19
N GLU A 128 -6.09 1.78 11.40
CA GLU A 128 -5.26 0.60 11.09
C GLU A 128 -4.93 0.54 9.59
N ARG A 129 -5.91 0.83 8.73
CA ARG A 129 -5.71 0.92 7.27
C ARG A 129 -4.72 2.02 6.91
N ASP A 130 -4.79 3.20 7.54
CA ASP A 130 -3.88 4.31 7.26
C ASP A 130 -2.43 4.01 7.67
N ILE A 131 -2.25 3.32 8.80
CA ILE A 131 -0.93 2.84 9.26
C ILE A 131 -0.36 1.83 8.24
N ALA A 132 -1.13 0.80 7.91
CA ALA A 132 -0.71 -0.23 6.96
C ALA A 132 -0.42 0.34 5.56
N ARG A 133 -1.26 1.28 5.10
CA ARG A 133 -1.09 2.00 3.83
C ARG A 133 0.25 2.73 3.79
N THR A 134 0.56 3.48 4.83
CA THR A 134 1.80 4.26 4.92
C THR A 134 3.01 3.34 4.90
N HIS A 135 2.99 2.28 5.72
CA HIS A 135 4.06 1.28 5.76
C HIS A 135 4.30 0.61 4.40
N TYR A 136 3.23 0.18 3.73
CA TYR A 136 3.31 -0.41 2.40
C TYR A 136 3.88 0.55 1.36
N ASN A 137 3.38 1.79 1.31
CA ASN A 137 3.81 2.81 0.35
C ASN A 137 5.28 3.20 0.54
N ASP A 138 5.74 3.34 1.78
CA ASP A 138 7.13 3.66 2.08
C ASP A 138 8.07 2.58 1.55
N LEU A 139 7.71 1.30 1.73
CA LEU A 139 8.50 0.16 1.27
C LEU A 139 8.45 0.00 -0.25
N SER A 140 7.25 0.09 -0.85
CA SER A 140 7.06 -0.11 -2.30
C SER A 140 7.80 0.97 -3.09
N LEU A 141 7.64 2.23 -2.72
CA LEU A 141 8.33 3.36 -3.36
C LEU A 141 9.83 3.35 -3.07
N SER A 142 10.26 3.00 -1.85
CA SER A 142 11.68 2.85 -1.56
C SER A 142 12.34 1.78 -2.43
N LEU A 143 11.65 0.67 -2.67
CA LEU A 143 12.15 -0.39 -3.54
C LEU A 143 12.13 0.04 -5.01
N ALA A 144 11.07 0.70 -5.48
CA ALA A 144 10.98 1.25 -6.82
C ALA A 144 12.09 2.28 -7.11
N LEU A 145 12.41 3.15 -6.14
CA LEU A 145 13.53 4.09 -6.25
C LEU A 145 14.88 3.36 -6.23
N LEU A 146 15.00 2.27 -5.48
CA LEU A 146 16.22 1.48 -5.44
C LEU A 146 16.49 0.80 -6.79
N THR A 147 15.48 0.20 -7.42
CA THR A 147 15.59 -0.48 -8.72
C THR A 147 15.88 0.49 -9.87
N ARG A 148 15.61 1.78 -9.72
CA ARG A 148 16.03 2.82 -10.69
C ARG A 148 17.55 3.02 -10.75
N ARG A 149 18.32 2.65 -9.72
CA ARG A 149 19.80 2.81 -9.74
C ARG A 149 20.44 1.77 -10.67
N TRP A 150 21.43 2.17 -11.47
CA TRP A 150 22.02 1.33 -12.53
C TRP A 150 22.35 -0.12 -12.10
N LEU A 151 23.12 -0.31 -11.01
CA LEU A 151 23.45 -1.66 -10.52
C LEU A 151 22.22 -2.49 -10.16
N TYR A 152 21.26 -1.88 -9.47
CA TYR A 152 20.05 -2.54 -9.01
C TYR A 152 19.10 -2.83 -10.17
N ARG A 153 19.07 -1.96 -11.18
CA ARG A 153 18.33 -2.17 -12.43
C ARG A 153 18.83 -3.41 -13.17
N SER A 154 20.15 -3.56 -13.31
CA SER A 154 20.75 -4.73 -13.95
C SER A 154 20.46 -6.02 -13.17
N ILE A 155 20.53 -5.98 -11.84
CA ILE A 155 20.20 -7.14 -11.00
C ILE A 155 18.70 -7.47 -11.10
N ALA A 156 17.82 -6.47 -11.02
CA ALA A 156 16.38 -6.65 -11.10
C ALA A 156 15.96 -7.24 -12.45
N GLY A 157 16.48 -6.70 -13.55
CA GLY A 157 16.21 -7.22 -14.90
C GLY A 157 16.64 -8.67 -15.07
N ARG A 158 17.83 -9.05 -14.57
CA ARG A 158 18.30 -10.45 -14.62
C ARG A 158 17.48 -11.41 -13.75
N ARG A 159 16.78 -10.90 -12.74
CA ARG A 159 15.96 -11.70 -11.82
C ARG A 159 14.45 -11.62 -12.09
N GLY A 160 14.03 -10.88 -13.13
CA GLY A 160 12.61 -10.68 -13.41
C GLY A 160 11.87 -9.93 -12.30
N ILE A 161 12.57 -9.10 -11.53
CA ILE A 161 11.97 -8.33 -10.43
C ILE A 161 11.26 -7.12 -11.03
N VAL A 162 9.93 -7.13 -10.96
CA VAL A 162 9.08 -5.97 -11.30
C VAL A 162 8.91 -5.11 -10.05
N PRO A 163 9.14 -3.79 -10.12
CA PRO A 163 8.86 -2.90 -9.00
C PRO A 163 7.39 -3.00 -8.58
N PRO A 164 7.10 -3.11 -7.27
CA PRO A 164 5.73 -3.17 -6.77
C PRO A 164 5.02 -1.84 -7.03
N GLU A 165 3.73 -1.93 -7.30
CA GLU A 165 2.86 -0.78 -7.50
C GLU A 165 2.48 -0.17 -6.13
N PRO A 166 2.52 1.16 -5.93
CA PRO A 166 2.11 1.77 -4.67
C PRO A 166 0.58 1.80 -4.52
N PHE A 167 0.10 1.82 -3.28
CA PHE A 167 -1.29 2.12 -2.94
C PHE A 167 -1.47 3.64 -2.88
N LEU A 168 -1.47 4.26 -4.05
CA LEU A 168 -1.64 5.70 -4.24
C LEU A 168 -2.46 5.94 -5.50
N LEU A 169 -3.09 7.12 -5.60
CA LEU A 169 -3.76 7.50 -6.83
C LEU A 169 -2.72 7.70 -7.96
N PRO A 170 -3.09 7.47 -9.22
CA PRO A 170 -2.22 7.74 -10.34
C PRO A 170 -1.75 9.20 -10.35
N GLY A 171 -0.44 9.42 -10.26
CA GLY A 171 0.18 10.75 -10.27
C GLY A 171 0.70 11.23 -8.91
N ASP A 172 0.29 10.60 -7.80
CA ASP A 172 0.65 11.04 -6.44
C ASP A 172 2.04 10.55 -5.99
N ASP A 173 2.68 9.65 -6.75
CA ASP A 173 3.96 9.05 -6.40
C ASP A 173 5.03 10.10 -6.04
N ALA A 174 5.20 11.13 -6.86
CA ALA A 174 6.24 12.13 -6.67
C ALA A 174 5.98 12.98 -5.42
N ASP A 175 4.72 13.37 -5.20
CA ASP A 175 4.29 14.14 -4.04
C ASP A 175 4.44 13.36 -2.74
N TYR A 176 4.13 12.06 -2.79
CA TYR A 176 4.32 11.18 -1.65
C TYR A 176 5.81 11.01 -1.33
N VAL A 177 6.65 10.73 -2.33
CA VAL A 177 8.11 10.57 -2.16
C VAL A 177 8.73 11.82 -1.52
N ARG A 178 8.33 13.01 -1.99
CA ARG A 178 8.82 14.28 -1.42
C ARG A 178 8.46 14.44 0.05
N ARG A 179 7.22 14.10 0.43
CA ARG A 179 6.71 14.27 1.80
C ARG A 179 7.24 13.23 2.79
N HIS A 180 7.31 11.96 2.39
CA HIS A 180 7.53 10.85 3.33
C HIS A 180 8.94 10.25 3.25
N LEU A 181 9.57 10.28 2.07
CA LEU A 181 10.89 9.65 1.88
C LEU A 181 12.03 10.68 1.86
N GLY A 182 11.73 11.98 1.88
CA GLY A 182 12.72 13.06 1.96
C GLY A 182 13.75 13.02 0.82
N ARG A 183 13.39 12.45 -0.33
CA ARG A 183 14.24 12.37 -1.52
C ARG A 183 13.65 13.24 -2.63
N PRO A 184 14.43 14.16 -3.21
CA PRO A 184 13.99 14.90 -4.39
C PRO A 184 13.84 13.97 -5.61
#